data_AF-A0A3B1D3L1-F1
#
_entry.id   AF-A0A3B1D3L1-F1
#
_cell.length_a   1.000
_cell.length_b   1.000
_cell.length_c   1.000
_cell.angle_alpha   90.00
_cell.angle_beta   90.00
_cell.angle_gamma   90.00
#
_symmetry.space_group_name_H-M   'P 1'
#
loop_
_entity.id
_entity.type
_entity.pdbx_description
1 polymer ?
#
loop_
_entity_poly.entity_id
_entity_poly.type
_entity_poly.pdbx_seq_one_letter_code
_entity_poly.pdbx_strand_id
1 'polypeptide(L)'
;MSFDERLQRAIQRGKRTRDTKNKEADAERMSEEDIKNLHSKYRLELSEHIENNLKQLADQFPGFSYQTIFGEDGWGGKINRDDVNLGKDRSSGNLYSRFEMVIRPYSDAHIVELIGKATIRNKELFNRTHYHFLHELDEKTFRELIDLWVLDFAEQYATI
;
A
#
# COMPACT_ATOMS: atom_id res chain seq x y z
N MET A 1 -9.84 -37.53 52.73
CA MET A 1 -10.12 -36.55 51.65
C MET A 1 -11.54 -36.76 51.18
N SER A 2 -12.37 -35.71 51.26
CA SER A 2 -13.77 -35.76 50.87
C SER A 2 -13.93 -35.61 49.35
N PHE A 3 -15.11 -35.99 48.83
CA PHE A 3 -15.47 -35.81 47.44
C PHE A 3 -15.40 -34.34 47.00
N ASP A 4 -15.79 -33.42 47.88
CA ASP A 4 -15.75 -31.97 47.63
C ASP A 4 -14.33 -31.45 47.37
N GLU A 5 -13.33 -31.95 48.10
CA GLU A 5 -11.92 -31.55 47.90
C GLU A 5 -11.39 -32.03 46.54
N ARG A 6 -11.85 -33.20 46.08
CA ARG A 6 -11.47 -33.74 44.76
C ARG A 6 -12.15 -32.97 43.63
N LEU A 7 -13.42 -32.60 43.82
CA LEU A 7 -14.20 -31.81 42.86
C LEU A 7 -13.60 -30.40 42.68
N GLN A 8 -13.25 -29.73 43.77
CA GLN A 8 -12.63 -28.39 43.73
C GLN A 8 -11.27 -28.42 43.01
N ARG A 9 -10.44 -29.44 43.24
CA ARG A 9 -9.16 -29.59 42.53
C ARG A 9 -9.33 -29.86 41.04
N ALA A 10 -10.34 -30.64 40.64
CA ALA A 10 -10.64 -30.89 39.23
C ALA A 10 -11.12 -29.60 38.53
N ILE A 11 -11.97 -28.80 39.19
CA ILE A 11 -12.45 -27.51 38.67
C ILE A 11 -11.29 -26.51 38.54
N GLN A 12 -10.41 -26.41 39.54
CA GLN A 12 -9.24 -25.52 39.48
C GLN A 12 -8.24 -25.94 38.41
N ARG A 13 -8.03 -27.25 38.20
CA ARG A 13 -7.20 -27.76 37.09
C ARG A 13 -7.82 -27.41 35.74
N GLY A 14 -9.12 -27.60 35.57
CA GLY A 14 -9.83 -27.23 34.34
C GLY A 14 -9.79 -25.73 34.04
N LYS A 15 -9.93 -24.87 35.07
CA LYS A 15 -9.78 -23.41 34.93
C LYS A 15 -8.36 -23.02 34.54
N ARG A 16 -7.33 -23.58 35.19
CA ARG A 16 -5.93 -23.29 34.84
C ARG A 16 -5.56 -23.72 33.42
N THR A 17 -6.02 -24.88 32.95
CA THR A 17 -5.78 -25.33 31.57
C THR A 17 -6.52 -24.48 30.53
N ARG A 18 -7.70 -23.96 30.87
CA ARG A 18 -8.45 -23.03 30.01
C ARG A 18 -7.79 -21.65 29.96
N ASP A 19 -7.30 -21.16 31.10
CA ASP A 19 -6.60 -19.86 31.18
C ASP A 19 -5.22 -19.89 30.49
N THR A 20 -4.48 -21.01 30.57
CA THR A 20 -3.23 -21.16 29.80
C THR A 20 -3.48 -21.27 28.31
N LYS A 21 -4.49 -22.05 27.88
CA LYS A 21 -4.86 -22.13 26.45
C LYS A 21 -5.36 -20.79 25.89
N ASN A 22 -6.12 -20.02 26.67
CA ASN A 22 -6.55 -18.69 26.23
C ASN A 22 -5.36 -17.73 26.15
N LYS A 23 -4.40 -17.78 27.08
CA LYS A 23 -3.18 -16.97 27.03
C LYS A 23 -2.22 -17.39 25.91
N GLU A 24 -2.15 -18.67 25.56
CA GLU A 24 -1.38 -19.18 24.42
C GLU A 24 -2.05 -18.81 23.09
N ALA A 25 -3.38 -18.85 23.00
CA ALA A 25 -4.13 -18.39 21.83
C ALA A 25 -4.13 -16.86 21.66
N ASP A 26 -4.03 -16.10 22.76
CA ASP A 26 -3.83 -14.64 22.74
C ASP A 26 -2.37 -14.26 22.48
N ALA A 27 -1.40 -15.14 22.78
CA ALA A 27 0.01 -14.95 22.44
C ALA A 27 0.33 -15.23 20.95
N GLU A 28 -0.51 -16.01 20.27
CA GLU A 28 -0.42 -16.27 18.81
C GLU A 28 -1.21 -15.26 17.96
N ARG A 29 -2.04 -14.41 18.56
CA ARG A 29 -2.68 -13.27 17.88
C ARG A 29 -1.82 -12.03 18.13
N MET A 30 -1.15 -11.51 17.10
CA MET A 30 -0.55 -10.17 17.16
C MET A 30 -1.56 -9.20 17.75
N SER A 31 -1.14 -8.37 18.71
CA SER A 31 -2.06 -7.38 19.27
C SER A 31 -2.46 -6.39 18.17
N GLU A 32 -3.63 -5.77 18.32
CA GLU A 32 -4.08 -4.72 17.39
C GLU A 32 -3.05 -3.58 17.26
N GLU A 33 -2.29 -3.31 18.34
CA GLU A 33 -1.19 -2.35 18.34
C GLU A 33 0.00 -2.84 17.49
N ASP A 34 0.35 -4.13 17.56
CA ASP A 34 1.40 -4.72 16.74
C ASP A 34 1.04 -4.71 15.25
N ILE A 35 -0.23 -4.97 14.92
CA ILE A 35 -0.73 -4.94 13.53
C ILE A 35 -0.66 -3.50 12.97
N LYS A 36 -1.06 -2.50 13.77
CA LYS A 36 -0.94 -1.08 13.41
C LYS A 36 0.51 -0.64 13.23
N ASN A 37 1.40 -1.08 14.12
CA ASN A 37 2.83 -0.81 14.02
C ASN A 37 3.43 -1.45 12.76
N LEU A 38 3.05 -2.70 12.45
CA LEU A 38 3.48 -3.39 11.24
C LEU A 38 2.99 -2.68 9.97
N HIS A 39 1.72 -2.26 9.91
CA HIS A 39 1.22 -1.48 8.79
C HIS A 39 1.96 -0.15 8.64
N SER A 40 2.22 0.54 9.75
CA SER A 40 2.93 1.82 9.74
C SER A 40 4.35 1.68 9.19
N LYS A 41 5.03 0.58 9.52
CA LYS A 41 6.35 0.22 8.99
C LYS A 41 6.28 0.02 7.47
N TYR A 42 5.43 -0.89 6.98
CA TYR A 42 5.34 -1.17 5.54
C TYR A 42 4.91 0.06 4.74
N ARG A 43 3.95 0.83 5.26
CA ARG A 43 3.52 2.06 4.62
C ARG A 43 4.69 3.04 4.44
N LEU A 44 5.54 3.22 5.46
CA LEU A 44 6.70 4.09 5.36
C LEU A 44 7.65 3.58 4.26
N GLU A 45 8.09 2.34 4.36
CA GLU A 45 9.05 1.71 3.44
C GLU A 45 8.56 1.74 1.97
N LEU A 46 7.29 1.41 1.74
CA LEU A 46 6.69 1.40 0.40
C LEU A 46 6.46 2.82 -0.12
N SER A 47 6.07 3.78 0.72
CA SER A 47 5.90 5.18 0.29
C SER A 47 7.23 5.83 -0.10
N GLU A 48 8.31 5.54 0.62
CA GLU A 48 9.66 5.97 0.25
C GLU A 48 10.11 5.34 -1.07
N HIS A 49 9.81 4.06 -1.29
CA HIS A 49 10.10 3.37 -2.54
C HIS A 49 9.36 3.98 -3.73
N ILE A 50 8.06 4.27 -3.57
CA ILE A 50 7.25 4.99 -4.56
C ILE A 50 7.88 6.35 -4.88
N GLU A 51 8.22 7.15 -3.86
CA GLU A 51 8.81 8.47 -4.04
C GLU A 51 10.11 8.41 -4.85
N ASN A 52 11.01 7.49 -4.49
CA ASN A 52 12.30 7.34 -5.18
C ASN A 52 12.11 6.99 -6.66
N ASN A 53 11.25 6.03 -6.96
CA ASN A 53 11.00 5.59 -8.34
C ASN A 53 10.31 6.68 -9.18
N LEU A 54 9.32 7.37 -8.62
CA LEU A 54 8.61 8.44 -9.33
C LEU A 54 9.51 9.65 -9.59
N LYS A 55 10.40 10.01 -8.67
CA LYS A 55 11.41 11.05 -8.90
C LYS A 55 12.39 10.65 -9.99
N GLN A 56 12.93 9.43 -9.92
CA GLN A 56 13.82 8.91 -10.97
C GLN A 56 13.14 8.93 -12.34
N LEU A 57 11.87 8.53 -12.41
CA LEU A 57 11.07 8.59 -13.64
C LEU A 57 10.92 10.03 -14.16
N ALA A 58 10.60 10.98 -13.27
CA ALA A 58 10.49 12.39 -13.64
C ALA A 58 11.83 12.97 -14.14
N ASP A 59 12.96 12.53 -13.57
CA ASP A 59 14.30 12.96 -14.01
C ASP A 59 14.67 12.45 -15.41
N GLN A 60 14.11 11.31 -15.85
CA GLN A 60 14.34 10.77 -17.20
C GLN A 60 13.51 11.48 -18.29
N PHE A 61 12.35 12.05 -17.92
CA PHE A 61 11.42 12.67 -18.87
C PHE A 61 11.22 14.15 -18.53
N PRO A 62 11.81 15.09 -19.32
CA PRO A 62 11.70 16.51 -19.05
C PRO A 62 10.25 16.98 -18.92
N GLY A 63 9.98 17.93 -18.01
CA GLY A 63 8.65 18.53 -17.86
C GLY A 63 7.69 17.77 -16.95
N PHE A 64 8.05 16.59 -16.44
CA PHE A 64 7.34 16.01 -15.31
C PHE A 64 7.70 16.72 -14.00
N SER A 65 6.68 16.98 -13.17
CA SER A 65 6.84 17.50 -11.82
C SER A 65 6.35 16.48 -10.79
N TYR A 66 7.17 16.20 -9.79
CA TYR A 66 6.81 15.32 -8.67
C TYR A 66 6.08 16.08 -7.57
N GLN A 67 5.07 15.44 -6.96
CA GLN A 67 4.36 15.92 -5.79
C GLN A 67 4.10 14.75 -4.83
N THR A 68 4.44 14.93 -3.56
CA THR A 68 4.12 13.96 -2.50
C THR A 68 2.61 13.95 -2.20
N ILE A 69 2.06 12.78 -1.93
CA ILE A 69 0.69 12.60 -1.45
C ILE A 69 0.73 12.09 -0.02
N PHE A 70 0.03 12.78 0.87
CA PHE A 70 -0.12 12.44 2.28
C PHE A 70 -1.52 12.86 2.74
N GLY A 71 -2.28 11.93 3.33
CA GLY A 71 -3.59 12.25 3.92
C GLY A 71 -4.59 11.11 3.79
N GLU A 72 -5.87 11.47 3.61
CA GLU A 72 -7.00 10.53 3.53
C GLU A 72 -6.93 9.60 2.31
N ASP A 73 -6.32 10.06 1.22
CA ASP A 73 -6.15 9.27 0.00
C ASP A 73 -5.05 8.21 0.13
N GLY A 74 -4.07 8.43 1.02
CA GLY A 74 -2.96 7.53 1.26
C GLY A 74 -1.60 8.25 1.37
N TRP A 75 -0.53 7.45 1.27
CA TRP A 75 0.87 7.88 1.32
C TRP A 75 1.60 7.41 0.08
N GLY A 76 2.25 8.34 -0.63
CA GLY A 76 3.02 8.04 -1.82
C GLY A 76 3.29 9.31 -2.61
N GLY A 77 3.10 9.25 -3.92
CA GLY A 77 3.40 10.38 -4.78
C GLY A 77 2.68 10.35 -6.12
N LYS A 78 2.78 11.47 -6.82
CA LYS A 78 2.35 11.62 -8.20
C LYS A 78 3.34 12.43 -9.01
N ILE A 79 3.45 12.09 -10.28
CA ILE A 79 4.09 12.92 -11.29
C ILE A 79 3.04 13.41 -12.27
N ASN A 80 3.21 14.65 -12.74
CA ASN A 80 2.33 15.24 -13.74
C ASN A 80 3.14 16.03 -14.76
N ARG A 81 2.67 16.04 -16.00
CA ARG A 81 3.19 16.85 -17.09
C ARG A 81 2.02 17.32 -17.95
N ASP A 82 1.98 18.62 -18.23
CA ASP A 82 1.05 19.23 -19.16
C ASP A 82 1.79 19.59 -20.46
N ASP A 83 1.25 19.14 -21.59
CA ASP A 83 1.75 19.39 -22.93
C ASP A 83 0.74 20.26 -23.70
N VAL A 84 1.22 21.34 -24.30
CA VAL A 84 0.40 22.20 -25.17
C VAL A 84 0.51 21.70 -26.60
N ASN A 85 -0.61 21.23 -27.18
CA ASN A 85 -0.65 20.91 -28.60
C ASN A 85 -1.04 22.16 -29.40
N LEU A 86 -0.07 22.78 -30.07
CA LEU A 86 -0.30 23.85 -31.05
C LEU A 86 -0.69 23.21 -32.39
N GLY A 87 -1.95 22.80 -32.51
CA GLY A 87 -2.52 22.36 -33.77
C GLY A 87 -2.57 23.49 -34.81
N LYS A 88 -2.47 23.12 -36.10
CA LYS A 88 -2.63 24.05 -37.25
C LYS A 88 -4.02 24.70 -37.33
N ASP A 89 -4.99 24.13 -36.62
CA ASP A 89 -6.35 24.65 -36.52
C ASP A 89 -6.58 25.10 -35.07
N ARG A 90 -7.38 26.15 -34.85
CA ARG A 90 -7.51 26.90 -33.57
C ARG A 90 -8.05 26.12 -32.36
N SER A 91 -7.99 24.79 -32.37
CA SER A 91 -8.22 23.92 -31.22
C SER A 91 -6.89 23.59 -30.55
N SER A 92 -6.40 24.49 -29.70
CA SER A 92 -5.31 24.16 -28.77
C SER A 92 -5.87 23.20 -27.72
N GLY A 93 -5.61 21.90 -27.88
CA GLY A 93 -5.93 20.91 -26.86
C GLY A 93 -4.84 20.88 -25.81
N ASN A 94 -5.19 21.07 -24.53
CA ASN A 94 -4.28 20.78 -23.43
C ASN A 94 -4.23 19.26 -23.23
N LEU A 95 -3.03 18.68 -23.31
CA LEU A 95 -2.80 17.27 -23.07
C LEU A 95 -2.13 17.14 -21.70
N TYR A 96 -2.60 16.23 -20.86
CA TYR A 96 -1.94 15.93 -19.59
C TYR A 96 -1.53 14.46 -19.53
N SER A 97 -0.42 14.24 -18.86
CA SER A 97 0.05 12.92 -18.47
C SER A 97 0.28 12.93 -16.97
N ARG A 98 -0.26 11.93 -16.27
CA ARG A 98 -0.21 11.81 -14.82
C ARG A 98 0.04 10.36 -14.44
N PHE A 99 0.88 10.17 -13.44
CA PHE A 99 1.02 8.88 -12.79
C PHE A 99 1.02 9.08 -11.28
N GLU A 100 0.15 8.36 -10.58
CA GLU A 100 -0.07 8.46 -9.15
C GLU A 100 0.01 7.07 -8.53
N MET A 101 0.71 6.94 -7.41
CA MET A 101 0.80 5.71 -6.63
C MET A 101 0.72 6.03 -5.13
N VAL A 102 -0.14 5.31 -4.41
CA VAL A 102 -0.37 5.51 -2.98
C VAL A 102 -0.59 4.19 -2.23
N ILE A 103 -0.09 4.12 -1.00
CA ILE A 103 -0.47 3.11 -0.01
C ILE A 103 -1.62 3.67 0.82
N ARG A 104 -2.71 2.91 0.94
CA ARG A 104 -3.90 3.35 1.67
C ARG A 104 -3.68 3.42 3.19
N PRO A 105 -4.49 4.24 3.89
CA PRO A 105 -4.48 4.24 5.35
C PRO A 105 -4.81 2.89 5.95
N TYR A 106 -4.29 2.66 7.16
CA TYR A 106 -4.67 1.51 7.95
C TYR A 106 -6.19 1.42 8.11
N SER A 107 -6.72 0.21 7.99
CA SER A 107 -8.14 -0.09 8.18
C SER A 107 -8.33 -1.35 9.00
N ASP A 108 -9.54 -1.53 9.53
CA ASP A 108 -9.91 -2.71 10.33
C ASP A 108 -9.88 -4.03 9.54
N ALA A 109 -9.66 -3.98 8.22
CA ALA A 109 -9.44 -5.15 7.37
C ALA A 109 -8.03 -5.74 7.51
N HIS A 110 -7.11 -5.05 8.22
CA HIS A 110 -5.73 -5.50 8.44
C HIS A 110 -4.96 -5.81 7.14
N ILE A 111 -5.14 -4.97 6.13
CA ILE A 111 -4.49 -5.07 4.82
C ILE A 111 -3.50 -3.93 4.60
N VAL A 112 -2.51 -4.17 3.75
CA VAL A 112 -1.81 -3.11 3.01
C VAL A 112 -2.37 -3.11 1.59
N GLU A 113 -2.74 -1.92 1.12
CA GLU A 113 -3.33 -1.73 -0.21
C GLU A 113 -2.54 -0.67 -0.97
N LEU A 114 -2.05 -1.04 -2.15
CA LEU A 114 -1.38 -0.19 -3.13
C LEU A 114 -2.35 0.15 -4.25
N ILE A 115 -2.51 1.44 -4.54
CA ILE A 115 -3.31 1.96 -5.64
C ILE A 115 -2.41 2.70 -6.62
N GLY A 116 -2.60 2.46 -7.92
CA GLY A 116 -1.86 3.08 -9.00
C GLY A 116 -2.78 3.56 -10.12
N LYS A 117 -2.65 4.82 -10.52
CA LYS A 117 -3.45 5.44 -11.58
C LYS A 117 -2.55 6.13 -12.59
N ALA A 118 -2.66 5.74 -13.84
CA ALA A 118 -1.84 6.26 -14.93
C ALA A 118 -2.69 6.81 -16.08
N THR A 119 -2.32 7.97 -16.58
CA THR A 119 -2.92 8.63 -17.74
C THR A 119 -1.81 9.21 -18.60
N ILE A 120 -1.87 9.03 -19.91
CA ILE A 120 -0.94 9.64 -20.85
C ILE A 120 -1.71 10.34 -21.97
N ARG A 121 -1.41 11.61 -22.24
CA ARG A 121 -2.09 12.46 -23.24
C ARG A 121 -3.62 12.33 -23.16
N ASN A 122 -4.20 12.53 -21.98
CA ASN A 122 -5.63 12.44 -21.67
C ASN A 122 -6.25 11.03 -21.80
N LYS A 123 -5.46 9.98 -22.04
CA LYS A 123 -5.95 8.60 -22.12
C LYS A 123 -5.53 7.81 -20.90
N GLU A 124 -6.49 7.19 -20.21
CA GLU A 124 -6.19 6.27 -19.12
C GLU A 124 -5.36 5.10 -19.66
N LEU A 125 -4.20 4.87 -19.04
CA LEU A 125 -3.35 3.73 -19.32
C LEU A 125 -3.76 2.55 -18.43
N PHE A 126 -3.85 2.79 -17.12
CA PHE A 126 -4.35 1.82 -16.16
C PHE A 126 -4.86 2.49 -14.87
N ASN A 127 -5.72 1.76 -14.17
CA ASN A 127 -6.14 2.02 -12.80
C ASN A 127 -6.12 0.68 -12.05
N ARG A 128 -5.10 0.46 -11.22
CA ARG A 128 -4.78 -0.83 -10.59
C ARG A 128 -4.84 -0.70 -9.07
N THR A 129 -5.34 -1.75 -8.44
CA THR A 129 -5.33 -1.92 -6.98
C THR A 129 -4.73 -3.28 -6.66
N HIS A 130 -3.84 -3.33 -5.67
CA HIS A 130 -3.26 -4.56 -5.16
C HIS A 130 -3.27 -4.53 -3.63
N TYR A 131 -3.65 -5.63 -2.99
CA TYR A 131 -3.71 -5.71 -1.54
C TYR A 131 -3.27 -7.07 -1.03
N HIS A 132 -2.73 -7.10 0.19
CA HIS A 132 -2.46 -8.30 0.96
C HIS A 132 -2.81 -8.08 2.43
N PHE A 133 -3.19 -9.15 3.12
CA PHE A 133 -3.29 -9.12 4.57
C PHE A 133 -1.91 -8.94 5.21
N LEU A 134 -1.84 -8.14 6.27
CA LEU A 134 -0.59 -7.81 6.98
C LEU A 134 0.19 -9.03 7.47
N HIS A 135 -0.50 -10.12 7.80
CA HIS A 135 0.11 -11.35 8.31
C HIS A 135 0.72 -12.25 7.21
N GLU A 136 0.36 -12.01 5.94
CA GLU A 136 0.86 -12.76 4.77
C GLU A 136 1.75 -11.89 3.88
N LEU A 137 1.97 -10.63 4.28
CA LEU A 137 2.61 -9.65 3.43
C LEU A 137 4.11 -9.93 3.29
N ASP A 138 4.53 -10.10 2.05
CA ASP A 138 5.92 -10.00 1.64
C ASP A 138 6.19 -8.61 1.04
N GLU A 139 6.97 -7.80 1.76
CA GLU A 139 7.35 -6.44 1.35
C GLU A 139 7.98 -6.43 -0.05
N LYS A 140 8.75 -7.46 -0.38
CA LYS A 140 9.44 -7.57 -1.66
C LYS A 140 8.45 -7.61 -2.83
N THR A 141 7.34 -8.31 -2.67
CA THR A 141 6.29 -8.40 -3.70
C THR A 141 5.71 -7.02 -4.02
N PHE A 142 5.47 -6.18 -3.00
CA PHE A 142 5.00 -4.81 -3.23
C PHE A 142 6.05 -3.95 -3.91
N ARG A 143 7.33 -4.07 -3.53
CA ARG A 143 8.42 -3.33 -4.20
C ARG A 143 8.52 -3.69 -5.67
N GLU A 144 8.51 -4.98 -5.99
CA GLU A 144 8.54 -5.48 -7.37
C GLU A 144 7.34 -5.00 -8.18
N LEU A 145 6.14 -4.94 -7.58
CA LEU A 145 4.96 -4.39 -8.23
C LEU A 145 5.06 -2.88 -8.47
N ILE A 146 5.61 -2.13 -7.52
CA ILE A 146 5.86 -0.70 -7.69
C ILE A 146 6.82 -0.48 -8.86
N ASP A 147 7.93 -1.22 -8.89
CA ASP A 147 8.91 -1.16 -9.98
C ASP A 147 8.25 -1.48 -11.33
N LEU A 148 7.46 -2.55 -11.38
CA LEU A 148 6.76 -2.98 -12.60
C LEU A 148 5.79 -1.91 -13.12
N TRP A 149 5.00 -1.28 -12.25
CA TRP A 149 4.06 -0.24 -12.68
C TRP A 149 4.76 1.03 -13.16
N VAL A 150 5.90 1.38 -12.56
CA VAL A 150 6.74 2.50 -12.99
C VAL A 150 7.35 2.22 -14.37
N LEU A 151 7.88 1.02 -14.58
CA LEU A 151 8.43 0.59 -15.87
C LEU A 151 7.37 0.54 -16.97
N ASP A 152 6.19 -0.02 -16.68
CA ASP A 152 5.06 -0.06 -17.62
C ASP A 152 4.64 1.36 -18.05
N PHE A 153 4.52 2.30 -17.10
CA PHE A 153 4.26 3.69 -17.44
C PHE A 153 5.37 4.31 -18.31
N ALA A 154 6.64 4.09 -17.95
CA ALA A 154 7.78 4.63 -18.68
C ALA A 154 7.86 4.12 -20.12
N GLU A 155 7.67 2.82 -20.31
CA GLU A 155 7.65 2.17 -21.63
C GLU A 155 6.53 2.77 -22.49
N GLN A 156 5.32 2.82 -21.95
CA GLN A 156 4.16 3.35 -22.68
C GLN A 156 4.37 4.83 -23.02
N TYR A 157 4.91 5.62 -22.09
CA TYR A 157 5.20 7.03 -22.33
C TYR A 157 6.29 7.25 -23.40
N ALA A 158 7.30 6.38 -23.47
CA ALA A 158 8.38 6.49 -24.45
C ALA A 158 7.94 6.20 -25.90
N THR A 159 6.79 5.56 -26.10
CA THR A 159 6.27 5.23 -27.45
C THR A 159 5.49 6.37 -28.13
N ILE A 160 5.38 7.53 -27.48
CA ILE A 160 4.38 8.57 -27.74
C ILE A 160 4.94 9.82 -28.44
#